data_AF-A0A920ETS7-F1
#
_entry.id   AF-A0A920ETS7-F1
#
_cell.length_a   1.000
_cell.length_b   1.000
_cell.length_c   1.000
_cell.angle_alpha   90.00
_cell.angle_beta   90.00
_cell.angle_gamma   90.00
#
_symmetry.space_group_name_H-M   'P 1'
#
loop_
_entity.id
_entity.type
_entity.pdbx_description
1 polymer ?
#
loop_
_entity_poly.entity_id
_entity_poly.type
_entity_poly.pdbx_seq_one_letter_code
_entity_poly.pdbx_strand_id
1 'polypeptide(L)'
;MAARSKLGSGDHLYLVDGSGYIFRAYHALPPLTRKSDGLPVGAVSGFCNMLVKLLDEMDGAETPTHLGVIFDASGRSFRNEIYADYKAHRPPAPEDLVPQFPLVRDAVRAFNIPAVEEEGFEADDLIATYAEEAAKAGARVTIVSSDKDLMQLVGGTIDMVDTMKDKKIDVDGVIEKFGVGPERVIDVQALAGDSVDNVPGVPGIGIKTAAQLIGEFGDLDALLARAEEIKQPKRRENLVNFAEQARISRELVTLRRDAPMPVALKDMARAAPVAENLMGFLKAMEFNTLTRRLAERYEIDADAYAASKALAAKAGSAEKDAGSAQSGALQADGQGARARPPAEMPALDVSAYTCVTKPGELQDWVARATRGGVVAVDTETDGLDAMQCRLVGVSLAVAPGEACYVPLAHGAGDGLDLGAETPEQLDEQTALALLAPMLADASVLKVLQNAKFDLQVLGRRGVPVAPVDDTMLISYALGAGAHSHGMDELAQRFLGPYANLDQGTAGDGQKPDYLRPRAGR
;
A
#
# COMPACT_ATOMS: atom_id res chain seq x y z
N MET A 1 -29.07 -14.63 6.29
CA MET A 1 -30.11 -13.63 5.95
C MET A 1 -30.90 -14.12 4.74
N ALA A 2 -32.21 -13.90 4.70
CA ALA A 2 -33.05 -14.29 3.56
C ALA A 2 -32.61 -13.53 2.29
N ALA A 3 -32.53 -14.23 1.16
CA ALA A 3 -32.13 -13.65 -0.13
C ALA A 3 -33.05 -12.48 -0.50
N ARG A 4 -32.55 -11.24 -0.38
CA ARG A 4 -33.26 -10.05 -0.89
C ARG A 4 -33.33 -10.17 -2.40
N SER A 5 -34.54 -10.12 -2.96
CA SER A 5 -34.78 -10.45 -4.36
C SER A 5 -34.50 -9.30 -5.34
N LYS A 6 -34.32 -8.06 -4.85
CA LYS A 6 -33.94 -6.88 -5.64
C LYS A 6 -33.19 -5.86 -4.78
N LEU A 7 -32.16 -5.25 -5.35
CA LEU A 7 -31.44 -4.09 -4.79
C LEU A 7 -32.35 -2.86 -4.79
N GLY A 8 -32.36 -2.08 -3.69
CA GLY A 8 -33.14 -0.86 -3.58
C GLY A 8 -32.75 0.05 -2.41
N SER A 9 -33.70 0.87 -1.94
CA SER A 9 -33.45 1.81 -0.84
C SER A 9 -33.04 1.12 0.46
N GLY A 10 -31.94 1.57 1.06
CA GLY A 10 -31.32 0.96 2.24
C GLY A 10 -30.37 -0.20 1.93
N ASP A 11 -30.19 -0.56 0.65
CA ASP A 11 -29.08 -1.39 0.20
C ASP A 11 -27.86 -0.51 -0.15
N HIS A 12 -26.70 -1.14 -0.10
CA HIS A 12 -25.41 -0.55 -0.45
C HIS A 12 -24.64 -1.52 -1.34
N LEU A 13 -24.26 -1.05 -2.52
CA LEU A 13 -23.46 -1.76 -3.53
C LEU A 13 -22.02 -1.26 -3.51
N TYR A 14 -21.06 -2.17 -3.45
CA TYR A 14 -19.66 -1.89 -3.72
C TYR A 14 -19.27 -2.41 -5.10
N LEU A 15 -18.62 -1.55 -5.89
CA LEU A 15 -18.06 -1.89 -7.19
C LEU A 15 -16.55 -1.69 -7.13
N VAL A 16 -15.79 -2.79 -7.21
CA VAL A 16 -14.33 -2.76 -7.17
C VAL A 16 -13.80 -2.78 -8.59
N ASP A 17 -12.95 -1.81 -8.91
CA ASP A 17 -12.13 -1.85 -10.13
C ASP A 17 -11.02 -2.91 -9.96
N GLY A 18 -11.31 -4.10 -10.48
CA GLY A 18 -10.43 -5.26 -10.42
C GLY A 18 -9.18 -5.07 -11.27
N SER A 19 -9.29 -4.42 -12.43
CA SER A 19 -8.16 -4.17 -13.32
C SER A 19 -7.10 -3.28 -12.67
N GLY A 20 -7.51 -2.14 -12.11
CA GLY A 20 -6.63 -1.26 -11.37
C GLY A 20 -5.96 -1.97 -10.19
N TYR A 21 -6.70 -2.84 -9.48
CA TYR A 21 -6.20 -3.64 -8.38
C TYR A 21 -5.12 -4.66 -8.80
N ILE A 22 -5.22 -5.29 -9.98
CA ILE A 22 -4.23 -6.27 -10.45
C ILE A 22 -2.86 -5.63 -10.65
N PHE A 23 -2.80 -4.50 -11.38
CA PHE A 23 -1.53 -3.81 -11.63
C PHE A 23 -0.92 -3.27 -10.33
N ARG A 24 -1.75 -2.79 -9.41
CA ARG A 24 -1.30 -2.38 -8.06
C ARG A 24 -0.70 -3.55 -7.29
N ALA A 25 -1.38 -4.69 -7.25
CA ALA A 25 -0.88 -5.90 -6.59
C ALA A 25 0.44 -6.40 -7.20
N TYR A 26 0.56 -6.35 -8.53
CA TYR A 26 1.77 -6.73 -9.25
C TYR A 26 2.98 -5.85 -8.89
N HIS A 27 2.81 -4.53 -8.80
CA HIS A 27 3.92 -3.62 -8.48
C HIS A 27 4.24 -3.53 -6.98
N ALA A 28 3.30 -3.90 -6.11
CA ALA A 28 3.47 -3.82 -4.66
C ALA A 28 4.27 -4.99 -4.06
N LEU A 29 4.29 -6.15 -4.73
CA LEU A 29 4.94 -7.37 -4.24
C LEU A 29 6.14 -7.77 -5.10
N PRO A 30 7.19 -8.37 -4.51
CA PRO A 30 8.24 -8.99 -5.30
C PRO A 30 7.69 -10.17 -6.12
N PRO A 31 8.34 -10.56 -7.23
CA PRO A 31 7.94 -11.72 -8.02
C PRO A 31 7.86 -12.98 -7.14
N LEU A 32 6.65 -13.53 -7.02
CA LEU A 32 6.36 -14.75 -6.28
C LEU A 32 5.95 -15.82 -7.28
N THR A 33 6.53 -17.02 -7.15
CA THR A 33 6.18 -18.17 -7.97
C THR A 33 5.69 -19.33 -7.11
N ARG A 34 4.77 -20.11 -7.66
CA ARG A 34 4.29 -21.35 -7.07
C ARG A 34 5.41 -22.39 -7.10
N LYS A 35 5.60 -23.14 -6.00
CA LYS A 35 6.78 -24.02 -5.85
C LYS A 35 6.67 -25.28 -6.71
N SER A 36 5.46 -25.78 -6.96
CA SER A 36 5.26 -27.01 -7.73
C SER A 36 5.63 -26.90 -9.21
N ASP A 37 5.41 -25.73 -9.83
CA ASP A 37 5.56 -25.59 -11.29
C ASP A 37 6.14 -24.24 -11.75
N GLY A 38 6.50 -23.36 -10.83
CA GLY A 38 7.13 -22.07 -11.15
C GLY A 38 6.17 -21.00 -11.66
N LEU A 39 4.86 -21.24 -11.66
CA LEU A 39 3.85 -20.28 -12.12
C LEU A 39 3.93 -18.98 -11.31
N PRO A 40 4.06 -17.79 -11.92
CA PRO A 40 3.96 -16.52 -11.22
C PRO A 40 2.58 -16.37 -10.56
N VAL A 41 2.57 -16.02 -9.28
CA VAL A 41 1.34 -15.89 -8.45
C VAL A 41 1.39 -14.66 -7.53
N GLY A 42 2.38 -13.77 -7.71
CA GLY A 42 2.55 -12.56 -6.90
C GLY A 42 1.37 -11.61 -6.95
N ALA A 43 0.89 -11.27 -8.15
CA ALA A 43 -0.28 -10.41 -8.32
C ALA A 43 -1.55 -11.08 -7.78
N VAL A 44 -1.70 -12.39 -7.93
CA VAL A 44 -2.84 -13.15 -7.37
C VAL A 44 -2.83 -13.09 -5.84
N SER A 45 -1.68 -13.32 -5.21
CA SER A 45 -1.52 -13.23 -3.75
C SER A 45 -1.78 -11.83 -3.23
N GLY A 46 -1.21 -10.81 -3.88
CA GLY A 46 -1.42 -9.40 -3.53
C GLY A 46 -2.88 -8.99 -3.65
N PHE A 47 -3.53 -9.37 -4.76
CA PHE A 47 -4.94 -9.12 -4.98
C PHE A 47 -5.81 -9.77 -3.89
N CYS A 48 -5.57 -11.03 -3.54
CA CYS A 48 -6.28 -11.70 -2.46
C CYS A 48 -6.12 -10.97 -1.12
N ASN A 49 -4.92 -10.48 -0.80
CA ASN A 49 -4.68 -9.74 0.44
C ASN A 49 -5.42 -8.38 0.44
N MET A 50 -5.38 -7.65 -0.68
CA MET A 50 -6.13 -6.40 -0.84
C MET A 50 -7.64 -6.62 -0.72
N LEU A 51 -8.16 -7.70 -1.31
CA LEU A 51 -9.57 -8.07 -1.21
C LEU A 51 -9.96 -8.44 0.22
N VAL A 52 -9.12 -9.20 0.94
CA VAL A 52 -9.38 -9.52 2.35
C VAL A 52 -9.38 -8.28 3.22
N LYS A 53 -8.38 -7.39 3.06
CA LYS A 53 -8.33 -6.11 3.76
C LYS A 53 -9.60 -5.29 3.52
N LEU A 54 -10.02 -5.18 2.25
CA LEU A 54 -11.25 -4.48 1.87
C LEU A 54 -12.48 -5.10 2.56
N LEU A 55 -12.60 -6.44 2.56
CA LEU A 55 -13.70 -7.13 3.24
C LEU A 55 -13.69 -6.93 4.76
N ASP A 56 -12.51 -6.86 5.38
CA ASP A 56 -12.35 -6.59 6.82
C ASP A 56 -12.76 -5.16 7.17
N GLU A 57 -12.35 -4.18 6.37
CA GLU A 57 -12.72 -2.75 6.54
C GLU A 57 -14.21 -2.50 6.31
N MET A 58 -14.85 -3.33 5.48
CA MET A 58 -16.29 -3.27 5.22
C MET A 58 -17.14 -3.93 6.33
N ASP A 59 -16.55 -4.61 7.31
CA ASP A 59 -17.29 -5.26 8.39
C ASP A 59 -17.62 -4.24 9.51
N GLY A 60 -18.86 -3.75 9.54
CA GLY A 60 -19.30 -2.72 10.49
C GLY A 60 -20.75 -2.23 10.28
N ALA A 61 -21.07 -1.04 10.80
CA ALA A 61 -22.42 -0.45 10.67
C ALA A 61 -22.80 -0.12 9.20
N GLU A 62 -21.83 0.05 8.32
CA GLU A 62 -22.00 0.31 6.87
C GLU A 62 -21.65 -0.92 6.02
N THR A 63 -21.88 -2.14 6.55
CA THR A 63 -21.61 -3.37 5.79
C THR A 63 -22.44 -3.41 4.51
N PRO A 64 -21.80 -3.53 3.33
CA PRO A 64 -22.54 -3.49 2.09
C PRO A 64 -23.27 -4.80 1.83
N THR A 65 -24.47 -4.63 1.32
CA THR A 65 -25.38 -5.72 0.97
C THR A 65 -24.99 -6.42 -0.33
N HIS A 66 -24.29 -5.72 -1.23
CA HIS A 66 -23.92 -6.22 -2.54
C HIS A 66 -22.47 -5.83 -2.87
N LEU A 67 -21.76 -6.70 -3.56
CA LEU A 67 -20.36 -6.52 -3.94
C LEU A 67 -20.10 -7.17 -5.30
N GLY A 68 -19.47 -6.42 -6.21
CA GLY A 68 -18.98 -6.94 -7.49
C GLY A 68 -17.56 -6.47 -7.75
N VAL A 69 -16.75 -7.31 -8.40
CA VAL A 69 -15.43 -6.91 -8.92
C VAL A 69 -15.52 -6.90 -10.43
N ILE A 70 -15.16 -5.77 -11.03
CA ILE A 70 -15.29 -5.51 -12.45
C ILE A 70 -13.90 -5.51 -13.09
N PHE A 71 -13.73 -6.21 -14.20
CA PHE A 71 -12.46 -6.33 -14.92
C PHE A 71 -12.60 -5.85 -16.36
N ASP A 72 -11.50 -5.38 -16.93
CA ASP A 72 -11.41 -5.16 -18.37
C ASP A 72 -11.41 -6.51 -19.08
N ALA A 73 -12.21 -6.58 -20.14
CA ALA A 73 -12.10 -7.67 -21.10
C ALA A 73 -10.80 -7.52 -21.91
N SER A 74 -10.23 -8.66 -22.32
CA SER A 74 -9.09 -8.65 -23.24
C SER A 74 -9.51 -8.15 -24.61
N GLY A 75 -8.74 -7.23 -25.21
CA GLY A 75 -8.93 -6.82 -26.59
C GLY A 75 -9.09 -5.31 -26.75
N ARG A 76 -9.70 -4.91 -27.87
CA ARG A 76 -10.01 -3.52 -28.18
C ARG A 76 -11.41 -3.17 -27.67
N SER A 77 -11.58 -1.94 -27.22
CA SER A 77 -12.91 -1.39 -26.89
C SER A 77 -13.45 -0.56 -28.06
N PHE A 78 -14.71 -0.15 -27.96
CA PHE A 78 -15.32 0.77 -28.93
C PHE A 78 -14.54 2.10 -29.07
N ARG A 79 -13.75 2.50 -28.06
CA ARG A 79 -12.90 3.70 -28.11
C ARG A 79 -11.82 3.61 -29.18
N ASN A 80 -11.35 2.41 -29.51
CA ASN A 80 -10.37 2.23 -30.59
C ASN A 80 -10.96 2.48 -31.99
N GLU A 81 -12.28 2.41 -32.14
CA GLU A 81 -12.98 2.77 -33.39
C GLU A 81 -13.12 4.30 -33.51
N ILE A 82 -13.30 4.99 -32.38
CA ILE A 82 -13.37 6.46 -32.29
C ILE A 82 -12.00 7.09 -32.56
N TYR A 83 -10.95 6.56 -31.93
CA TYR A 83 -9.60 7.07 -32.06
C TYR A 83 -8.58 5.94 -32.07
N ALA A 84 -7.93 5.75 -33.22
CA ALA A 84 -7.03 4.61 -33.45
C ALA A 84 -5.83 4.56 -32.48
N ASP A 85 -5.35 5.73 -32.03
CA ASP A 85 -4.20 5.83 -31.14
C ASP A 85 -4.58 5.76 -29.64
N TYR A 86 -5.87 5.57 -29.30
CA TYR A 86 -6.31 5.43 -27.91
C TYR A 86 -5.61 4.24 -27.23
N LYS A 87 -4.98 4.48 -26.07
CA LYS A 87 -4.12 3.53 -25.33
C LYS A 87 -2.97 2.91 -26.13
N ALA A 88 -2.66 3.41 -27.34
CA ALA A 88 -1.68 2.79 -28.24
C ALA A 88 -0.22 2.85 -27.71
N HIS A 89 0.09 3.78 -26.82
CA HIS A 89 1.41 3.91 -26.20
C HIS A 89 1.55 3.13 -24.89
N ARG A 90 0.50 2.43 -24.44
CA ARG A 90 0.57 1.61 -23.22
C ARG A 90 1.47 0.39 -23.51
N PRO A 91 2.53 0.15 -22.72
CA PRO A 91 3.34 -1.04 -22.90
C PRO A 91 2.47 -2.30 -22.70
N PRO A 92 2.79 -3.41 -23.38
CA PRO A 92 2.12 -4.67 -23.14
C PRO A 92 2.27 -5.08 -21.67
N ALA A 93 1.30 -5.83 -21.15
CA ALA A 93 1.40 -6.37 -19.80
C ALA A 93 2.66 -7.23 -19.65
N PRO A 94 3.38 -7.16 -18.51
CA PRO A 94 4.56 -7.99 -18.26
C PRO A 94 4.26 -9.48 -18.48
N GLU A 95 5.20 -10.21 -19.08
CA GLU A 95 5.01 -11.63 -19.45
C GLU A 95 4.66 -12.51 -18.25
N ASP A 96 5.17 -12.18 -17.06
CA ASP A 96 4.88 -12.87 -15.80
C ASP A 96 3.54 -12.46 -15.18
N LEU A 97 2.97 -11.31 -15.57
CA LEU A 97 1.63 -10.87 -15.15
C LEU A 97 0.52 -11.49 -16.00
N VAL A 98 0.74 -11.66 -17.30
CA VAL A 98 -0.24 -12.24 -18.24
C VAL A 98 -0.91 -13.54 -17.74
N PRO A 99 -0.16 -14.57 -17.25
CA PRO A 99 -0.79 -15.80 -16.77
C PRO A 99 -1.61 -15.62 -15.48
N GLN A 100 -1.46 -14.51 -14.77
CA GLN A 100 -2.13 -14.23 -13.50
C GLN A 100 -3.53 -13.61 -13.67
N PHE A 101 -3.82 -12.95 -14.80
CA PHE A 101 -5.14 -12.37 -15.07
C PHE A 101 -6.32 -13.35 -14.91
N PRO A 102 -6.30 -14.57 -15.49
CA PRO A 102 -7.39 -15.52 -15.26
C PRO A 102 -7.43 -16.03 -13.81
N LEU A 103 -6.28 -16.16 -13.15
CA LEU A 103 -6.20 -16.63 -11.76
C LEU A 103 -6.79 -15.61 -10.78
N VAL A 104 -6.67 -14.32 -11.04
CA VAL A 104 -7.32 -13.28 -10.23
C VAL A 104 -8.84 -13.35 -10.35
N ARG A 105 -9.38 -13.58 -11.55
CA ARG A 105 -10.82 -13.81 -11.74
C ARG A 105 -11.29 -15.05 -10.98
N ASP A 106 -10.49 -16.12 -11.04
CA ASP A 106 -10.76 -17.34 -10.28
C ASP A 106 -10.67 -17.11 -8.77
N ALA A 107 -9.77 -16.24 -8.30
CA ALA A 107 -9.70 -15.82 -6.90
C ALA A 107 -11.02 -15.14 -6.48
N VAL A 108 -11.48 -14.12 -7.21
CA VAL A 108 -12.74 -13.42 -6.91
C VAL A 108 -13.92 -14.40 -6.83
N ARG A 109 -14.03 -15.33 -7.78
CA ARG A 109 -15.06 -16.38 -7.77
C ARG A 109 -14.92 -17.32 -6.55
N ALA A 110 -13.69 -17.63 -6.13
CA ALA A 110 -13.43 -18.45 -4.94
C ALA A 110 -13.84 -17.75 -3.64
N PHE A 111 -13.77 -16.41 -3.59
CA PHE A 111 -14.35 -15.59 -2.52
C PHE A 111 -15.89 -15.49 -2.60
N ASN A 112 -16.53 -16.16 -3.56
CA ASN A 112 -17.97 -16.10 -3.83
C ASN A 112 -18.46 -14.68 -4.15
N ILE A 113 -17.64 -13.95 -4.90
CA ILE A 113 -17.95 -12.61 -5.41
C ILE A 113 -18.07 -12.72 -6.94
N PRO A 114 -19.03 -12.02 -7.58
CA PRO A 114 -19.08 -11.96 -9.03
C PRO A 114 -17.86 -11.24 -9.61
N ALA A 115 -17.13 -11.94 -10.47
CA ALA A 115 -16.14 -11.37 -11.38
C ALA A 115 -16.84 -11.03 -12.70
N VAL A 116 -17.00 -9.74 -12.99
CA VAL A 116 -17.76 -9.23 -14.13
C VAL A 116 -16.80 -8.66 -15.17
N GLU A 117 -16.97 -9.04 -16.43
CA GLU A 117 -16.30 -8.48 -17.59
C GLU A 117 -17.20 -8.66 -18.81
N GLU A 118 -17.05 -7.81 -19.82
CA GLU A 118 -17.85 -7.86 -21.05
C GLU A 118 -16.96 -7.46 -22.24
N GLU A 119 -16.97 -8.27 -23.30
CA GLU A 119 -16.16 -7.99 -24.49
C GLU A 119 -16.59 -6.69 -25.19
N GLY A 120 -15.62 -5.88 -25.60
CA GLY A 120 -15.86 -4.59 -26.25
C GLY A 120 -16.11 -3.42 -25.30
N PHE A 121 -16.22 -3.66 -23.99
CA PHE A 121 -16.38 -2.65 -22.95
C PHE A 121 -15.21 -2.65 -21.96
N GLU A 122 -14.90 -1.48 -21.41
CA GLU A 122 -13.91 -1.33 -20.35
C GLU A 122 -14.57 -1.48 -18.98
N ALA A 123 -13.76 -1.79 -17.95
CA ALA A 123 -14.26 -1.93 -16.58
C ALA A 123 -15.02 -0.67 -16.13
N ASP A 124 -14.55 0.51 -16.52
CA ASP A 124 -15.14 1.79 -16.14
C ASP A 124 -16.55 2.00 -16.71
N ASP A 125 -16.81 1.51 -17.93
CA ASP A 125 -18.13 1.57 -18.57
C ASP A 125 -19.14 0.65 -17.87
N LEU A 126 -18.69 -0.54 -17.48
CA LEU A 126 -19.48 -1.46 -16.67
C LEU A 126 -19.76 -0.84 -15.30
N ILE A 127 -18.74 -0.33 -14.60
CA ILE A 127 -18.91 0.35 -13.30
C ILE A 127 -19.92 1.50 -13.41
N ALA A 128 -19.80 2.35 -14.43
CA ALA A 128 -20.73 3.45 -14.67
C ALA A 128 -22.18 2.96 -14.83
N THR A 129 -22.37 1.90 -15.62
CA THR A 129 -23.70 1.31 -15.84
C THR A 129 -24.28 0.70 -14.56
N TYR A 130 -23.51 -0.13 -13.83
CA TYR A 130 -23.96 -0.72 -12.57
C TYR A 130 -24.24 0.34 -11.50
N ALA A 131 -23.39 1.36 -11.39
CA ALA A 131 -23.55 2.42 -10.42
C ALA A 131 -24.82 3.25 -10.70
N GLU A 132 -25.08 3.60 -11.95
CA GLU A 132 -26.27 4.37 -12.31
C GLU A 132 -27.56 3.57 -12.09
N GLU A 133 -27.60 2.30 -12.50
CA GLU A 133 -28.79 1.45 -12.29
C GLU A 133 -29.06 1.18 -10.80
N ALA A 134 -28.01 0.99 -9.99
CA ALA A 134 -28.14 0.85 -8.55
C ALA A 134 -28.64 2.14 -7.88
N ALA A 135 -28.10 3.30 -8.28
CA ALA A 135 -28.53 4.60 -7.78
C ALA A 135 -29.97 4.92 -8.18
N LYS A 136 -30.39 4.60 -9.41
CA LYS A 136 -31.79 4.70 -9.88
C LYS A 136 -32.75 3.84 -9.03
N ALA A 137 -32.29 2.68 -8.58
CA ALA A 137 -33.04 1.82 -7.66
C ALA A 137 -33.07 2.35 -6.20
N GLY A 138 -32.33 3.43 -5.91
CA GLY A 138 -32.29 4.10 -4.60
C GLY A 138 -31.24 3.54 -3.64
N ALA A 139 -30.34 2.66 -4.12
CA ALA A 139 -29.24 2.15 -3.32
C ALA A 139 -28.10 3.18 -3.20
N ARG A 140 -27.32 3.06 -2.12
CA ARG A 140 -26.00 3.70 -2.04
C ARG A 140 -25.00 2.90 -2.85
N VAL A 141 -24.08 3.58 -3.52
CA VAL A 141 -23.00 2.95 -4.29
C VAL A 141 -21.66 3.50 -3.82
N THR A 142 -20.70 2.60 -3.57
CA THR A 142 -19.30 2.95 -3.34
C THR A 142 -18.44 2.33 -4.43
N ILE A 143 -17.78 3.17 -5.21
CA ILE A 143 -16.81 2.75 -6.22
C ILE A 143 -15.44 2.68 -5.54
N VAL A 144 -14.80 1.52 -5.62
CA VAL A 144 -13.46 1.31 -5.07
C VAL A 144 -12.45 1.37 -6.21
N SER A 145 -11.92 2.55 -6.46
CA SER A 145 -10.90 2.82 -7.48
C SER A 145 -10.17 4.12 -7.18
N SER A 146 -9.02 4.32 -7.83
CA SER A 146 -8.35 5.61 -7.93
C SER A 146 -8.47 6.27 -9.29
N ASP A 147 -9.10 5.60 -10.24
CA ASP A 147 -9.23 6.13 -11.57
C ASP A 147 -9.98 7.46 -11.51
N LYS A 148 -9.39 8.47 -12.14
CA LYS A 148 -9.92 9.82 -12.13
C LYS A 148 -11.14 9.92 -13.04
N ASP A 149 -11.31 9.00 -13.99
CA ASP A 149 -12.38 9.06 -14.98
C ASP A 149 -13.72 8.67 -14.35
N LEU A 150 -13.69 7.74 -13.38
CA LEU A 150 -14.84 7.37 -12.54
C LEU A 150 -15.34 8.52 -11.65
N MET A 151 -14.56 9.58 -11.45
CA MET A 151 -14.97 10.74 -10.66
C MET A 151 -16.14 11.52 -11.31
N GLN A 152 -16.41 11.30 -12.61
CA GLN A 152 -17.61 11.83 -13.29
C GLN A 152 -18.93 11.21 -12.80
N LEU A 153 -18.87 10.11 -12.04
CA LEU A 153 -20.02 9.40 -11.48
C LEU A 153 -20.36 9.83 -10.05
N VAL A 154 -19.43 10.52 -9.37
CA VAL A 154 -19.58 10.90 -7.96
C VAL A 154 -20.73 11.89 -7.79
N GLY A 155 -21.54 11.71 -6.76
CA GLY A 155 -22.68 12.57 -6.44
C GLY A 155 -23.95 11.79 -6.13
N GLY A 156 -24.93 12.46 -5.51
CA GLY A 156 -26.17 11.81 -5.08
C GLY A 156 -25.91 10.69 -4.08
N THR A 157 -26.20 9.45 -4.46
CA THR A 157 -25.95 8.25 -3.64
C THR A 157 -24.67 7.48 -4.02
N ILE A 158 -23.86 8.04 -4.93
CA ILE A 158 -22.62 7.42 -5.43
C ILE A 158 -21.42 8.15 -4.82
N ASP A 159 -20.56 7.42 -4.11
CA ASP A 159 -19.25 7.89 -3.64
C ASP A 159 -18.11 7.00 -4.14
N MET A 160 -16.87 7.48 -4.01
CA MET A 160 -15.67 6.74 -4.40
C MET A 160 -14.67 6.68 -3.25
N VAL A 161 -13.87 5.62 -3.19
CA VAL A 161 -12.81 5.44 -2.19
C VAL A 161 -11.54 4.87 -2.83
N ASP A 162 -10.41 5.49 -2.51
CA ASP A 162 -9.08 4.93 -2.79
C ASP A 162 -8.54 4.29 -1.51
N THR A 163 -8.76 2.98 -1.38
CA THR A 163 -8.37 2.13 -0.23
C THR A 163 -6.86 2.10 0.03
N MET A 164 -6.05 2.50 -0.94
CA MET A 164 -4.59 2.57 -0.78
C MET A 164 -4.16 3.84 -0.05
N LYS A 165 -4.87 4.95 -0.29
CA LYS A 165 -4.62 6.23 0.37
C LYS A 165 -5.53 6.47 1.58
N ASP A 166 -6.43 5.51 1.84
CA ASP A 166 -7.52 5.65 2.80
C ASP A 166 -8.27 6.98 2.60
N LYS A 167 -8.50 7.34 1.33
CA LYS A 167 -9.09 8.62 0.93
C LYS A 167 -10.48 8.38 0.34
N LYS A 168 -11.50 8.91 1.02
CA LYS A 168 -12.84 9.09 0.45
C LYS A 168 -12.81 10.23 -0.56
N ILE A 169 -13.46 10.01 -1.70
CA ILE A 169 -13.57 10.95 -2.80
C ILE A 169 -15.06 11.23 -2.99
N ASP A 170 -15.48 12.39 -2.49
CA ASP A 170 -16.79 12.98 -2.68
C ASP A 170 -16.72 14.15 -3.66
N VAL A 171 -17.81 14.91 -3.80
CA VAL A 171 -17.90 16.07 -4.69
C VAL A 171 -16.79 17.08 -4.43
N ASP A 172 -16.43 17.32 -3.16
CA ASP A 172 -15.35 18.25 -2.81
C ASP A 172 -14.00 17.71 -3.27
N GLY A 173 -13.76 16.41 -3.12
CA GLY A 173 -12.58 15.73 -3.68
C GLY A 173 -12.51 15.81 -5.21
N VAL A 174 -13.66 15.83 -5.91
CA VAL A 174 -13.71 16.08 -7.36
C VAL A 174 -13.33 17.51 -7.70
N ILE A 175 -13.88 18.49 -6.99
CA ILE A 175 -13.56 19.91 -7.16
C ILE A 175 -12.09 20.19 -6.86
N GLU A 176 -11.51 19.57 -5.82
CA GLU A 176 -10.09 19.68 -5.50
C GLU A 176 -9.21 19.26 -6.68
N LYS A 177 -9.57 18.16 -7.34
CA LYS A 177 -8.77 17.57 -8.43
C LYS A 177 -8.98 18.27 -9.77
N PHE A 178 -10.22 18.59 -10.12
CA PHE A 178 -10.59 19.10 -11.45
C PHE A 178 -10.95 20.58 -11.49
N GLY A 179 -11.15 21.23 -10.33
CA GLY A 179 -11.60 22.62 -10.25
C GLY A 179 -13.08 22.83 -10.59
N VAL A 180 -13.84 21.75 -10.83
CA VAL A 180 -15.26 21.73 -11.19
C VAL A 180 -15.97 20.55 -10.52
N GLY A 181 -17.30 20.58 -10.48
CA GLY A 181 -18.09 19.46 -10.00
C GLY A 181 -18.09 18.24 -10.96
N PRO A 182 -18.53 17.05 -10.49
CA PRO A 182 -18.61 15.82 -11.27
C PRO A 182 -19.32 15.98 -12.63
N GLU A 183 -20.35 16.82 -12.69
CA GLU A 183 -21.14 17.10 -13.89
C GLU A 183 -20.37 17.80 -15.01
N ARG A 184 -19.17 18.31 -14.72
CA ARG A 184 -18.27 19.01 -15.67
C ARG A 184 -16.92 18.34 -15.85
N VAL A 185 -16.68 17.20 -15.19
CA VAL A 185 -15.40 16.47 -15.31
C VAL A 185 -15.12 16.09 -16.76
N ILE A 186 -16.13 15.59 -17.47
CA ILE A 186 -16.03 15.22 -18.89
C ILE A 186 -15.56 16.40 -19.74
N ASP A 187 -16.16 17.58 -19.57
CA ASP A 187 -15.81 18.79 -20.32
C ASP A 187 -14.37 19.24 -20.05
N VAL A 188 -13.93 19.16 -18.79
CA VAL A 188 -12.57 19.51 -18.38
C VAL A 188 -11.55 18.54 -18.96
N GLN A 189 -11.83 17.23 -18.90
CA GLN A 189 -10.94 16.21 -19.45
C GLN A 189 -10.87 16.27 -20.97
N ALA A 190 -11.99 16.54 -21.65
CA ALA A 190 -12.04 16.71 -23.10
C ALA A 190 -11.10 17.82 -23.60
N LEU A 191 -10.92 18.88 -22.80
CA LEU A 191 -9.98 19.96 -23.08
C LEU A 191 -8.55 19.64 -22.66
N ALA A 192 -8.39 19.02 -21.49
CA ALA A 192 -7.07 18.76 -20.91
C ALA A 192 -6.33 17.59 -21.59
N GLY A 193 -7.09 16.65 -22.14
CA GLY A 193 -6.57 15.36 -22.61
C GLY A 193 -6.05 14.48 -21.46
N ASP A 194 -5.53 13.33 -21.85
CA ASP A 194 -4.86 12.39 -20.96
C ASP A 194 -3.71 11.69 -21.69
N SER A 195 -2.48 11.96 -21.26
CA SER A 195 -1.31 11.30 -21.80
C SER A 195 -1.24 9.81 -21.50
N VAL A 196 -1.84 9.34 -20.39
CA VAL A 196 -1.77 7.92 -19.99
C VAL A 196 -2.53 7.04 -20.98
N ASP A 197 -3.73 7.49 -21.37
CA ASP A 197 -4.62 6.80 -22.30
C ASP A 197 -4.56 7.35 -23.73
N ASN A 198 -3.62 8.27 -23.97
CA ASN A 198 -3.44 8.96 -25.25
C ASN A 198 -4.72 9.66 -25.76
N VAL A 199 -5.46 10.29 -24.85
CA VAL A 199 -6.56 11.20 -25.16
C VAL A 199 -5.97 12.56 -25.54
N PRO A 200 -6.23 13.10 -26.75
CA PRO A 200 -5.44 14.19 -27.31
C PRO A 200 -5.65 15.55 -26.62
N GLY A 201 -6.90 15.87 -26.24
CA GLY A 201 -7.24 17.17 -25.68
C GLY A 201 -6.99 18.35 -26.62
N VAL A 202 -6.83 19.55 -26.04
CA VAL A 202 -6.44 20.77 -26.76
C VAL A 202 -5.03 21.19 -26.33
N PRO A 203 -4.08 21.32 -27.26
CA PRO A 203 -2.70 21.66 -26.93
C PRO A 203 -2.58 22.93 -26.08
N GLY A 204 -1.81 22.84 -24.98
CA GLY A 204 -1.57 23.96 -24.08
C GLY A 204 -2.74 24.31 -23.14
N ILE A 205 -3.78 23.49 -23.09
CA ILE A 205 -4.85 23.58 -22.09
C ILE A 205 -4.70 22.39 -21.15
N GLY A 206 -4.32 22.65 -19.89
CA GLY A 206 -4.34 21.64 -18.83
C GLY A 206 -5.56 21.79 -17.92
N ILE A 207 -5.74 20.88 -16.97
CA ILE A 207 -6.90 20.78 -16.06
C ILE A 207 -7.31 22.15 -15.48
N LYS A 208 -6.37 22.89 -14.90
CA LYS A 208 -6.67 24.21 -14.29
C LYS A 208 -7.22 25.23 -15.30
N THR A 209 -6.68 25.24 -16.52
CA THR A 209 -7.15 26.16 -17.56
C THR A 209 -8.48 25.71 -18.12
N ALA A 210 -8.65 24.40 -18.33
CA ALA A 210 -9.91 23.81 -18.75
C ALA A 210 -11.03 24.12 -17.74
N ALA A 211 -10.79 23.91 -16.44
CA ALA A 211 -11.72 24.23 -15.37
C ALA A 211 -12.16 25.70 -15.38
N GLN A 212 -11.21 26.62 -15.55
CA GLN A 212 -11.51 28.05 -15.66
C GLN A 212 -12.42 28.34 -16.86
N LEU A 213 -12.11 27.76 -18.03
CA LEU A 213 -12.88 27.98 -19.25
C LEU A 213 -14.29 27.39 -19.13
N ILE A 214 -14.43 26.18 -18.59
CA ILE A 214 -15.73 25.55 -18.37
C ILE A 214 -16.54 26.32 -17.33
N GLY A 215 -15.91 26.82 -16.25
CA GLY A 215 -16.59 27.69 -15.29
C GLY A 215 -17.09 29.01 -15.88
N GLU A 216 -16.38 29.59 -16.86
CA GLU A 216 -16.76 30.85 -17.51
C GLU A 216 -17.80 30.66 -18.62
N PHE A 217 -17.67 29.61 -19.43
CA PHE A 217 -18.48 29.39 -20.63
C PHE A 217 -19.60 28.35 -20.44
N GLY A 218 -19.59 27.61 -19.34
CA GLY A 218 -20.62 26.64 -18.95
C GLY A 218 -20.26 25.19 -19.28
N ASP A 219 -20.01 24.89 -20.55
CA ASP A 219 -19.70 23.55 -21.05
C ASP A 219 -18.81 23.59 -22.30
N LEU A 220 -18.39 22.41 -22.77
CA LEU A 220 -17.49 22.30 -23.93
C LEU A 220 -18.12 22.89 -25.21
N ASP A 221 -19.41 22.64 -25.47
CA ASP A 221 -20.05 23.09 -26.71
C ASP A 221 -20.20 24.61 -26.73
N ALA A 222 -20.63 25.21 -25.62
CA ALA A 222 -20.73 26.65 -25.43
C ALA A 222 -19.36 27.33 -25.51
N LEU A 223 -18.33 26.72 -24.93
CA LEU A 223 -16.94 27.20 -25.03
C LEU A 223 -16.46 27.20 -26.48
N LEU A 224 -16.65 26.10 -27.21
CA LEU A 224 -16.20 25.99 -28.60
C LEU A 224 -16.97 26.92 -29.53
N ALA A 225 -18.29 27.09 -29.32
CA ALA A 225 -19.11 28.02 -30.08
C ALA A 225 -18.71 29.49 -29.87
N ARG A 226 -18.18 29.81 -28.69
CA ARG A 226 -17.78 31.17 -28.29
C ARG A 226 -16.26 31.32 -28.17
N ALA A 227 -15.49 30.42 -28.78
CA ALA A 227 -14.02 30.41 -28.67
C ALA A 227 -13.40 31.73 -29.12
N GLU A 228 -14.03 32.44 -30.07
CA GLU A 228 -13.57 33.75 -30.55
C GLU A 228 -13.54 34.85 -29.47
N GLU A 229 -14.36 34.74 -28.43
CA GLU A 229 -14.43 35.70 -27.32
C GLU A 229 -13.19 35.63 -26.40
N ILE A 230 -12.38 34.57 -26.53
CA ILE A 230 -11.22 34.35 -25.67
C ILE A 230 -10.13 35.38 -25.96
N LYS A 231 -9.73 36.09 -24.91
CA LYS A 231 -8.76 37.20 -24.99
C LYS A 231 -7.34 36.73 -25.33
N GLN A 232 -6.92 35.55 -24.87
CA GLN A 232 -5.57 35.04 -25.08
C GLN A 232 -5.42 34.48 -26.51
N PRO A 233 -4.61 35.10 -27.39
CA PRO A 233 -4.60 34.75 -28.83
C PRO A 233 -4.28 33.29 -29.12
N LYS A 234 -3.21 32.75 -28.51
CA LYS A 234 -2.78 31.35 -28.71
C LYS A 234 -3.81 30.34 -28.19
N ARG A 235 -4.51 30.66 -27.10
CA ARG A 235 -5.54 29.79 -26.52
C ARG A 235 -6.77 29.73 -27.41
N ARG A 236 -7.22 30.90 -27.90
CA ARG A 236 -8.30 31.01 -28.89
C ARG A 236 -7.97 30.23 -30.16
N GLU A 237 -6.77 30.45 -30.72
CA GLU A 237 -6.31 29.74 -31.90
C GLU A 237 -6.32 28.22 -31.69
N ASN A 238 -5.80 27.73 -30.56
CA ASN A 238 -5.82 26.30 -30.27
C ASN A 238 -7.24 25.74 -30.09
N LEU A 239 -8.14 26.45 -29.40
CA LEU A 239 -9.53 25.99 -29.24
C LEU A 239 -10.29 25.93 -30.57
N VAL A 240 -10.01 26.85 -31.49
CA VAL A 240 -10.59 26.83 -32.84
C VAL A 240 -9.97 25.70 -33.67
N ASN A 241 -8.64 25.60 -33.71
CA ASN A 241 -7.93 24.63 -34.55
C ASN A 241 -8.10 23.17 -34.09
N PHE A 242 -8.26 22.95 -32.79
CA PHE A 242 -8.36 21.62 -32.18
C PHE A 242 -9.76 21.34 -31.63
N ALA A 243 -10.79 22.06 -32.08
CA ALA A 243 -12.18 21.88 -31.65
C ALA A 243 -12.66 20.43 -31.86
N GLU A 244 -12.37 19.84 -33.01
CA GLU A 244 -12.73 18.44 -33.30
C GLU A 244 -11.97 17.44 -32.40
N GLN A 245 -10.70 17.71 -32.08
CA GLN A 245 -9.96 16.86 -31.15
C GLN A 245 -10.54 16.93 -29.74
N ALA A 246 -11.02 18.10 -29.29
CA ALA A 246 -11.73 18.22 -28.03
C ALA A 246 -13.05 17.42 -28.04
N ARG A 247 -13.80 17.43 -29.16
CA ARG A 247 -15.03 16.64 -29.31
C ARG A 247 -14.76 15.14 -29.29
N ILE A 248 -13.73 14.68 -30.00
CA ILE A 248 -13.26 13.28 -29.95
C ILE A 248 -12.83 12.92 -28.52
N SER A 249 -12.06 13.79 -27.87
CA SER A 249 -11.61 13.58 -26.49
C SER A 249 -12.80 13.46 -25.52
N ARG A 250 -13.84 14.27 -25.70
CA ARG A 250 -15.09 14.16 -24.94
C ARG A 250 -15.73 12.77 -25.12
N GLU A 251 -15.81 12.28 -26.34
CA GLU A 251 -16.38 10.96 -26.61
C GLU A 251 -15.55 9.84 -25.97
N LEU A 252 -14.21 9.95 -26.01
CA LEU A 252 -13.31 8.97 -25.39
C LEU A 252 -13.43 8.94 -23.86
N VAL A 253 -13.51 10.09 -23.17
CA VAL A 253 -13.56 10.14 -21.70
C VAL A 253 -14.97 9.97 -21.12
N THR A 254 -16.01 10.00 -21.97
CA THR A 254 -17.38 9.77 -21.53
C THR A 254 -17.57 8.27 -21.26
N LEU A 255 -17.95 7.92 -20.04
CA LEU A 255 -18.27 6.54 -19.68
C LEU A 255 -19.65 6.15 -20.20
N ARG A 256 -19.76 4.95 -20.78
CA ARG A 256 -21.05 4.39 -21.18
C ARG A 256 -21.86 4.03 -19.94
N ARG A 257 -23.17 4.30 -19.98
CA ARG A 257 -24.13 4.00 -18.90
C ARG A 257 -25.19 2.97 -19.32
N ASP A 258 -24.98 2.38 -20.49
CA ASP A 258 -25.85 1.45 -21.18
C ASP A 258 -25.09 0.16 -21.57
N ALA A 259 -23.95 -0.11 -20.92
CA ALA A 259 -23.19 -1.32 -21.17
C ALA A 259 -23.98 -2.57 -20.73
N PRO A 260 -23.75 -3.74 -21.35
CA PRO A 260 -24.38 -4.98 -20.92
C PRO A 260 -24.10 -5.28 -19.44
N MET A 261 -25.09 -5.81 -18.74
CA MET A 261 -24.96 -6.25 -17.34
C MET A 261 -25.04 -7.78 -17.30
N PRO A 262 -23.95 -8.51 -17.59
CA PRO A 262 -23.96 -9.97 -17.67
C PRO A 262 -24.26 -10.65 -16.32
N VAL A 263 -24.11 -9.92 -15.21
CA VAL A 263 -24.53 -10.33 -13.87
C VAL A 263 -25.60 -9.36 -13.39
N ALA A 264 -26.78 -9.85 -13.00
CA ALA A 264 -27.80 -8.94 -12.49
C ALA A 264 -27.42 -8.41 -11.09
N LEU A 265 -27.86 -7.20 -10.75
CA LEU A 265 -27.59 -6.58 -9.44
C LEU A 265 -27.96 -7.48 -8.25
N LYS A 266 -29.07 -8.22 -8.34
CA LYS A 266 -29.52 -9.17 -7.31
C LYS A 266 -28.53 -10.32 -7.06
N ASP A 267 -27.76 -10.70 -8.09
CA ASP A 267 -26.80 -11.81 -8.04
C ASP A 267 -25.42 -11.33 -7.53
N MET A 268 -25.30 -10.04 -7.21
CA MET A 268 -24.17 -9.44 -6.49
C MET A 268 -24.36 -9.40 -4.98
N ALA A 269 -25.44 -10.01 -4.45
CA ALA A 269 -25.69 -10.06 -3.02
C ALA A 269 -24.51 -10.69 -2.29
N ARG A 270 -24.00 -10.03 -1.24
CA ARG A 270 -22.86 -10.51 -0.47
C ARG A 270 -23.21 -11.83 0.19
N ALA A 271 -22.37 -12.84 -0.05
CA ALA A 271 -22.49 -14.16 0.54
C ALA A 271 -21.13 -14.59 1.13
N ALA A 272 -21.18 -15.45 2.14
CA ALA A 272 -19.97 -16.09 2.64
C ALA A 272 -19.35 -16.98 1.53
N PRO A 273 -18.02 -17.13 1.51
CA PRO A 273 -17.37 -18.01 0.54
C PRO A 273 -17.78 -19.47 0.74
N VAL A 274 -17.91 -20.19 -0.36
CA VAL A 274 -18.11 -21.64 -0.33
C VAL A 274 -16.77 -22.28 0.03
N ALA A 275 -16.74 -23.00 1.16
CA ALA A 275 -15.50 -23.55 1.73
C ALA A 275 -14.68 -24.38 0.73
N GLU A 276 -15.34 -25.24 -0.04
CA GLU A 276 -14.68 -26.06 -1.08
C GLU A 276 -14.00 -25.20 -2.15
N ASN A 277 -14.66 -24.14 -2.63
CA ASN A 277 -14.13 -23.26 -3.66
C ASN A 277 -12.94 -22.44 -3.13
N LEU A 278 -13.10 -21.84 -1.94
CA LEU A 278 -12.07 -21.00 -1.34
C LEU A 278 -10.84 -21.81 -0.94
N MET A 279 -11.01 -22.88 -0.16
CA MET A 279 -9.88 -23.73 0.27
C MET A 279 -9.25 -24.43 -0.92
N GLY A 280 -10.06 -24.93 -1.87
CA GLY A 280 -9.58 -25.57 -3.08
C GLY A 280 -8.71 -24.64 -3.94
N PHE A 281 -9.10 -23.37 -4.08
CA PHE A 281 -8.31 -22.35 -4.77
C PHE A 281 -7.01 -22.03 -4.03
N LEU A 282 -7.08 -21.70 -2.74
CA LEU A 282 -5.90 -21.27 -1.96
C LEU A 282 -4.84 -22.37 -1.87
N LYS A 283 -5.27 -23.64 -1.71
CA LYS A 283 -4.36 -24.79 -1.73
C LYS A 283 -3.78 -25.04 -3.12
N ALA A 284 -4.56 -24.87 -4.20
CA ALA A 284 -4.04 -24.98 -5.56
C ALA A 284 -3.00 -23.90 -5.88
N MET A 285 -3.13 -22.72 -5.29
CA MET A 285 -2.15 -21.62 -5.41
C MET A 285 -0.99 -21.72 -4.41
N GLU A 286 -0.99 -22.72 -3.51
CA GLU A 286 0.00 -22.91 -2.44
C GLU A 286 0.11 -21.74 -1.44
N PHE A 287 -0.97 -20.99 -1.25
CA PHE A 287 -1.02 -19.85 -0.32
C PHE A 287 -1.26 -20.32 1.12
N ASN A 288 -0.32 -21.06 1.70
CA ASN A 288 -0.49 -21.71 3.02
C ASN A 288 -0.86 -20.74 4.15
N THR A 289 -0.21 -19.56 4.21
CA THR A 289 -0.50 -18.54 5.23
C THR A 289 -1.92 -17.97 5.06
N LEU A 290 -2.30 -17.65 3.83
CA LEU A 290 -3.63 -17.13 3.51
C LEU A 290 -4.72 -18.19 3.74
N THR A 291 -4.42 -19.46 3.44
CA THR A 291 -5.30 -20.61 3.71
C THR A 291 -5.62 -20.69 5.19
N ARG A 292 -4.60 -20.66 6.07
CA ARG A 292 -4.81 -20.70 7.52
C ARG A 292 -5.61 -19.50 8.01
N ARG A 293 -5.26 -18.29 7.58
CA ARG A 293 -5.95 -17.05 7.98
C ARG A 293 -7.43 -17.07 7.58
N LEU A 294 -7.74 -17.51 6.37
CA LEU A 294 -9.13 -17.55 5.88
C LEU A 294 -9.92 -18.74 6.41
N ALA A 295 -9.26 -19.85 6.70
CA ALA A 295 -9.87 -20.96 7.41
C ALA A 295 -10.35 -20.54 8.81
N GLU A 296 -9.50 -19.80 9.55
CA GLU A 296 -9.87 -19.23 10.84
C GLU A 296 -10.99 -18.19 10.73
N ARG A 297 -10.87 -17.23 9.81
CA ARG A 297 -11.88 -16.16 9.59
C ARG A 297 -13.29 -16.70 9.31
N TYR A 298 -13.39 -17.80 8.58
CA TYR A 298 -14.67 -18.38 8.18
C TYR A 298 -15.04 -19.66 8.94
N GLU A 299 -14.29 -20.02 10.00
CA GLU A 299 -14.50 -21.24 10.80
C GLU A 299 -14.53 -22.52 9.95
N ILE A 300 -13.65 -22.61 8.95
CA ILE A 300 -13.54 -23.74 8.03
C ILE A 300 -12.41 -24.67 8.48
N ASP A 301 -12.69 -25.96 8.60
CA ASP A 301 -11.63 -26.98 8.68
C ASP A 301 -10.93 -27.09 7.31
N ALA A 302 -9.76 -26.43 7.18
CA ALA A 302 -9.02 -26.43 5.93
C ALA A 302 -8.58 -27.84 5.52
N ASP A 303 -8.29 -28.75 6.46
CA ASP A 303 -7.76 -30.09 6.19
C ASP A 303 -8.81 -31.02 5.58
N ALA A 304 -10.10 -30.69 5.74
CA ALA A 304 -11.20 -31.39 5.08
C ALA A 304 -11.25 -31.20 3.56
N TYR A 305 -10.53 -30.21 3.00
CA TYR A 305 -10.58 -29.86 1.58
C TYR A 305 -9.24 -30.09 0.87
N ALA A 306 -9.29 -30.58 -0.37
CA ALA A 306 -8.12 -30.78 -1.22
C ALA A 306 -7.92 -29.61 -2.20
N ALA A 307 -6.71 -29.49 -2.75
CA ALA A 307 -6.43 -28.53 -3.83
C ALA A 307 -7.29 -28.81 -5.07
N SER A 308 -7.80 -27.75 -5.71
CA SER A 308 -8.58 -27.88 -6.95
C SER A 308 -7.74 -28.46 -8.09
N LYS A 309 -8.13 -29.64 -8.59
CA LYS A 309 -7.45 -30.31 -9.70
C LYS A 309 -7.50 -29.51 -11.01
N ALA A 310 -8.58 -28.76 -11.25
CA ALA A 310 -8.75 -27.96 -12.45
C ALA A 310 -7.77 -26.78 -12.50
N LEU A 311 -7.51 -26.13 -11.35
CA LEU A 311 -6.58 -25.01 -11.23
C LEU A 311 -5.12 -25.45 -11.14
N ALA A 312 -4.87 -26.67 -10.63
CA ALA A 312 -3.55 -27.29 -10.64
C ALA A 312 -3.11 -27.68 -12.06
N ALA A 313 -4.04 -28.06 -12.95
CA ALA A 313 -3.72 -28.55 -14.30
C ALA A 313 -3.66 -27.45 -15.39
N LYS A 314 -4.31 -26.29 -15.21
CA LYS A 314 -4.35 -25.20 -16.21
C LYS A 314 -3.02 -24.46 -16.42
N ALA A 315 -2.01 -24.70 -15.58
CA ALA A 315 -0.73 -23.99 -15.63
C ALA A 315 0.24 -24.46 -16.74
N GLY A 316 -0.13 -25.47 -17.53
CA GLY A 316 0.74 -26.08 -18.54
C GLY A 316 0.40 -25.82 -20.01
N SER A 317 -0.54 -24.93 -20.35
CA SER A 317 -1.01 -24.76 -21.73
C SER A 317 -1.14 -23.31 -22.20
N ALA A 318 -0.04 -22.55 -22.12
CA ALA A 318 0.16 -21.36 -22.95
C ALA A 318 1.45 -21.56 -23.78
N GLU A 319 1.38 -21.18 -25.05
CA GLU A 319 2.19 -21.67 -26.16
C GLU A 319 3.68 -21.34 -26.07
N LYS A 320 4.49 -22.28 -26.59
CA LYS A 320 5.94 -22.18 -26.76
C LYS A 320 6.29 -21.20 -27.88
N ASP A 321 7.10 -20.18 -27.59
CA ASP A 321 8.25 -19.89 -28.45
C ASP A 321 9.37 -19.14 -27.70
N ALA A 322 10.59 -19.32 -28.22
CA ALA A 322 11.84 -18.62 -27.94
C ALA A 322 12.65 -18.93 -26.65
N GLY A 323 13.78 -19.62 -26.87
CA GLY A 323 15.09 -19.06 -26.50
C GLY A 323 15.71 -19.47 -25.17
N SER A 324 16.47 -20.56 -25.18
CA SER A 324 17.33 -21.01 -24.08
C SER A 324 18.42 -19.99 -23.68
N ALA A 325 18.49 -19.64 -22.40
CA ALA A 325 19.71 -19.12 -21.77
C ALA A 325 19.89 -19.70 -20.36
N GLN A 326 21.03 -20.34 -20.14
CA GLN A 326 21.43 -20.99 -18.88
C GLN A 326 21.73 -19.96 -17.79
N SER A 327 21.16 -20.12 -16.60
CA SER A 327 21.61 -19.44 -15.38
C SER A 327 22.46 -20.38 -14.53
N GLY A 328 23.70 -19.95 -14.25
CA GLY A 328 24.63 -20.63 -13.36
C GLY A 328 24.28 -20.40 -11.90
N ALA A 329 24.17 -21.49 -11.13
CA ALA A 329 24.02 -21.45 -9.69
C ALA A 329 25.34 -21.07 -9.01
N LEU A 330 25.32 -20.07 -8.13
CA LEU A 330 26.38 -19.81 -7.16
C LEU A 330 25.94 -20.37 -5.80
N GLN A 331 26.68 -21.39 -5.34
CA GLN A 331 26.60 -21.91 -3.98
C GLN A 331 27.37 -20.97 -3.03
N ALA A 332 26.81 -20.71 -1.85
CA ALA A 332 27.51 -20.06 -0.75
C ALA A 332 27.70 -21.06 0.39
N ASP A 333 28.95 -21.52 0.54
CA ASP A 333 29.47 -22.15 1.74
C ASP A 333 29.90 -21.08 2.74
N GLY A 334 29.62 -21.26 4.04
CA GLY A 334 30.05 -20.33 5.08
C GLY A 334 29.52 -20.66 6.47
N GLN A 335 30.11 -21.68 7.11
CA GLN A 335 29.89 -22.03 8.52
C GLN A 335 30.56 -20.99 9.44
N GLY A 336 29.75 -20.16 10.10
CA GLY A 336 30.16 -19.35 11.26
C GLY A 336 29.23 -19.67 12.43
N ALA A 337 29.78 -20.22 13.52
CA ALA A 337 29.03 -20.64 14.70
C ALA A 337 28.41 -19.42 15.42
N ARG A 338 27.14 -19.10 15.12
CA ARG A 338 26.34 -18.17 15.92
C ARG A 338 25.92 -18.88 17.21
N ALA A 339 26.25 -18.31 18.35
CA ALA A 339 25.88 -18.85 19.66
C ALA A 339 24.36 -19.03 19.74
N ARG A 340 23.94 -20.22 20.19
CA ARG A 340 22.52 -20.56 20.33
C ARG A 340 21.93 -19.72 21.48
N PRO A 341 20.81 -19.02 21.30
CA PRO A 341 20.20 -18.25 22.37
C PRO A 341 19.85 -19.17 23.56
N PRO A 342 19.90 -18.66 24.81
CA PRO A 342 19.55 -19.42 25.99
C PRO A 342 18.10 -19.93 25.90
N ALA A 343 17.85 -21.11 26.47
CA ALA A 343 16.57 -21.82 26.34
C ALA A 343 15.37 -21.10 27.00
N GLU A 344 15.64 -20.16 27.92
CA GLU A 344 14.64 -19.32 28.60
C GLU A 344 15.22 -17.92 28.81
N MET A 345 14.45 -16.85 28.52
CA MET A 345 14.85 -15.47 28.82
C MET A 345 14.45 -15.09 30.25
N PRO A 346 15.32 -14.42 31.03
CA PRO A 346 14.98 -13.90 32.35
C PRO A 346 13.98 -12.74 32.24
N ALA A 347 13.18 -12.53 33.30
CA ALA A 347 12.30 -11.36 33.39
C ALA A 347 13.13 -10.07 33.32
N LEU A 348 12.71 -9.14 32.46
CA LEU A 348 13.41 -7.87 32.26
C LEU A 348 13.02 -6.87 33.36
N ASP A 349 14.01 -6.42 34.14
CA ASP A 349 13.84 -5.32 35.09
C ASP A 349 14.22 -3.99 34.43
N VAL A 350 13.23 -3.32 33.84
CA VAL A 350 13.43 -2.02 33.19
C VAL A 350 13.80 -0.89 34.16
N SER A 351 13.66 -1.11 35.48
CA SER A 351 14.09 -0.14 36.49
C SER A 351 15.61 -0.06 36.64
N ALA A 352 16.34 -1.07 36.15
CA ALA A 352 17.81 -1.12 36.15
C ALA A 352 18.44 -0.29 35.01
N TYR A 353 17.64 0.26 34.10
CA TYR A 353 18.15 1.06 32.98
C TYR A 353 18.76 2.37 33.45
N THR A 354 19.94 2.68 32.93
CA THR A 354 20.76 3.80 33.41
C THR A 354 20.71 4.98 32.43
N CYS A 355 20.49 6.19 32.94
CA CYS A 355 20.75 7.41 32.18
C CYS A 355 22.23 7.80 32.36
N VAL A 356 22.98 7.89 31.27
CA VAL A 356 24.42 8.13 31.27
C VAL A 356 24.69 9.57 30.82
N THR A 357 25.09 10.42 31.76
CA THR A 357 25.37 11.85 31.51
C THR A 357 26.85 12.18 31.58
N LYS A 358 27.70 11.23 32.01
CA LYS A 358 29.13 11.44 32.23
C LYS A 358 30.01 10.62 31.28
N PRO A 359 31.15 11.16 30.81
CA PRO A 359 32.06 10.45 29.92
C PRO A 359 32.56 9.11 30.47
N GLY A 360 32.87 9.03 31.78
CA GLY A 360 33.41 7.82 32.41
C GLY A 360 32.39 6.67 32.43
N GLU A 361 31.12 6.99 32.68
CA GLU A 361 30.03 6.01 32.66
C GLU A 361 29.81 5.47 31.23
N LEU A 362 29.89 6.34 30.21
CA LEU A 362 29.81 5.91 28.81
C LEU A 362 30.99 5.01 28.41
N GLN A 363 32.20 5.31 28.89
CA GLN A 363 33.38 4.46 28.68
C GLN A 363 33.19 3.06 29.25
N ASP A 364 32.57 2.93 30.42
CA ASP A 364 32.29 1.64 31.03
C ASP A 364 31.29 0.81 30.19
N TRP A 365 30.25 1.45 29.64
CA TRP A 365 29.31 0.80 28.72
C TRP A 365 29.98 0.38 27.41
N VAL A 366 30.81 1.23 26.82
CA VAL A 366 31.60 0.90 25.63
C VAL A 366 32.51 -0.30 25.90
N ALA A 367 33.21 -0.33 27.04
CA ALA A 367 34.09 -1.44 27.41
C ALA A 367 33.32 -2.76 27.61
N ARG A 368 32.09 -2.71 28.13
CA ARG A 368 31.19 -3.86 28.26
C ARG A 368 30.72 -4.37 26.89
N ALA A 369 30.28 -3.47 26.02
CA ALA A 369 29.90 -3.80 24.64
C ALA A 369 31.05 -4.46 23.86
N THR A 370 32.25 -3.86 23.93
CA THR A 370 33.46 -4.41 23.28
C THR A 370 33.82 -5.79 23.80
N ARG A 371 33.73 -6.01 25.13
CA ARG A 371 34.01 -7.33 25.72
C ARG A 371 32.95 -8.38 25.36
N GLY A 372 31.69 -7.97 25.24
CA GLY A 372 30.57 -8.84 24.87
C GLY A 372 30.59 -9.24 23.39
N GLY A 373 31.21 -8.43 22.52
CA GLY A 373 31.29 -8.70 21.07
C GLY A 373 29.96 -8.51 20.34
N VAL A 374 28.90 -8.09 21.03
CA VAL A 374 27.60 -7.73 20.47
C VAL A 374 26.98 -6.61 21.30
N VAL A 375 26.32 -5.66 20.65
CA VAL A 375 25.63 -4.55 21.30
C VAL A 375 24.42 -4.12 20.47
N ALA A 376 23.28 -3.88 21.11
CA ALA A 376 22.15 -3.23 20.47
C ALA A 376 22.31 -1.72 20.54
N VAL A 377 22.02 -1.01 19.44
CA VAL A 377 22.19 0.44 19.32
C VAL A 377 20.95 1.04 18.66
N ASP A 378 20.49 2.17 19.20
CA ASP A 378 19.40 2.95 18.63
C ASP A 378 19.70 4.46 18.76
N THR A 379 19.30 5.24 17.76
CA THR A 379 19.44 6.71 17.77
C THR A 379 18.11 7.41 17.95
N GLU A 380 18.07 8.33 18.92
CA GLU A 380 16.91 9.18 19.16
C GLU A 380 17.10 10.51 18.42
N THR A 381 16.12 10.91 17.61
CA THR A 381 16.19 12.13 16.79
C THR A 381 14.97 13.03 16.97
N ASP A 382 15.04 14.28 16.50
CA ASP A 382 13.91 15.24 16.53
C ASP A 382 13.06 15.22 15.25
N GLY A 383 13.25 14.24 14.37
CA GLY A 383 12.51 14.14 13.12
C GLY A 383 12.75 12.83 12.36
N LEU A 384 11.88 12.56 11.38
CA LEU A 384 11.85 11.32 10.60
C LEU A 384 12.67 11.38 9.30
N ASP A 385 13.21 12.55 8.94
CA ASP A 385 14.12 12.69 7.79
C ASP A 385 15.57 12.61 8.28
N ALA A 386 16.22 11.47 8.02
CA ALA A 386 17.61 11.19 8.42
C ALA A 386 18.64 12.21 7.90
N MET A 387 18.31 12.95 6.83
CA MET A 387 19.18 13.97 6.25
C MET A 387 19.05 15.33 6.93
N GLN A 388 17.96 15.57 7.68
CA GLN A 388 17.65 16.87 8.28
C GLN A 388 17.59 16.83 9.81
N CYS A 389 17.21 15.70 10.39
CA CYS A 389 17.04 15.59 11.85
C CYS A 389 18.35 15.80 12.62
N ARG A 390 18.21 16.21 13.87
CA ARG A 390 19.28 16.30 14.87
C ARG A 390 19.28 15.06 15.74
N LEU A 391 20.46 14.67 16.22
CA LEU A 391 20.62 13.58 17.18
C LEU A 391 20.32 14.14 18.56
N VAL A 392 19.38 13.50 19.25
CA VAL A 392 18.89 13.90 20.57
C VAL A 392 19.46 12.96 21.66
N GLY A 393 19.72 11.70 21.32
CA GLY A 393 20.38 10.75 22.21
C GLY A 393 20.73 9.42 21.54
N VAL A 394 21.41 8.55 22.27
CA VAL A 394 21.78 7.20 21.83
C VAL A 394 21.46 6.20 22.93
N SER A 395 20.81 5.09 22.58
CA SER A 395 20.57 3.96 23.47
C SER A 395 21.56 2.83 23.19
N LEU A 396 22.02 2.15 24.25
CA LEU A 396 22.86 0.96 24.15
C LEU A 396 22.28 -0.17 25.02
N ALA A 397 22.30 -1.41 24.53
CA ALA A 397 22.08 -2.59 25.37
C ALA A 397 23.16 -3.66 25.12
N VAL A 398 23.74 -4.17 26.21
CA VAL A 398 24.85 -5.14 26.17
C VAL A 398 24.42 -6.55 26.56
N ALA A 399 23.26 -6.68 27.22
CA ALA A 399 22.62 -7.94 27.56
C ALA A 399 21.11 -7.70 27.83
N PRO A 400 20.26 -8.75 27.82
CA PRO A 400 18.87 -8.61 28.24
C PRO A 400 18.75 -8.00 29.65
N GLY A 401 18.04 -6.87 29.77
CA GLY A 401 17.87 -6.15 31.03
C GLY A 401 19.02 -5.21 31.39
N GLU A 402 20.08 -5.15 30.58
CA GLU A 402 21.24 -4.28 30.79
C GLU A 402 21.34 -3.24 29.65
N ALA A 403 20.65 -2.12 29.82
CA ALA A 403 20.61 -1.02 28.86
C ALA A 403 20.89 0.36 29.49
N CYS A 404 21.35 1.30 28.67
CA CYS A 404 21.49 2.70 29.03
C CYS A 404 21.02 3.65 27.93
N TYR A 405 20.66 4.87 28.34
CA TYR A 405 20.35 5.98 27.46
C TYR A 405 21.34 7.13 27.68
N VAL A 406 21.88 7.67 26.60
CA VAL A 406 22.83 8.79 26.59
C VAL A 406 22.12 10.01 25.97
N PRO A 407 21.66 10.98 26.77
CA PRO A 407 21.00 12.17 26.25
C PRO A 407 22.03 13.22 25.80
N LEU A 408 21.82 13.82 24.63
CA LEU A 408 22.79 14.70 23.95
C LEU A 408 22.26 16.11 23.61
N ALA A 409 20.97 16.25 23.25
CA ALA A 409 20.41 17.53 22.79
C ALA A 409 18.92 17.79 23.15
N HIS A 410 18.43 17.27 24.28
CA HIS A 410 17.09 17.59 24.81
C HIS A 410 17.00 19.07 25.22
N GLY A 411 15.91 19.75 24.83
CA GLY A 411 15.66 21.15 25.15
C GLY A 411 16.22 22.18 24.17
N ALA A 412 16.78 21.76 23.03
CA ALA A 412 17.42 22.65 22.05
C ALA A 412 16.50 23.08 20.87
N GLY A 413 15.17 23.11 21.02
CA GLY A 413 14.21 23.37 19.93
C GLY A 413 13.73 24.83 19.80
N ASP A 414 13.51 25.29 18.56
CA ASP A 414 13.16 26.67 18.18
C ASP A 414 11.68 27.07 18.43
N GLY A 415 11.17 26.92 19.66
CA GLY A 415 10.11 27.83 20.12
C GLY A 415 8.79 27.29 20.65
N LEU A 416 8.78 26.18 21.40
CA LEU A 416 7.64 25.84 22.30
C LEU A 416 8.09 25.17 23.61
N ASP A 417 9.22 25.61 24.20
CA ASP A 417 9.65 25.06 25.49
C ASP A 417 9.04 25.86 26.66
N LEU A 418 7.86 25.43 27.10
CA LEU A 418 7.19 25.96 28.29
C LEU A 418 7.85 25.38 29.56
N GLY A 419 9.05 25.87 29.88
CA GLY A 419 9.56 25.92 31.25
C GLY A 419 10.10 24.63 31.86
N ALA A 420 10.58 23.65 31.08
CA ALA A 420 11.39 22.56 31.62
C ALA A 420 12.88 22.97 31.65
N GLU A 421 13.57 22.79 32.78
CA GLU A 421 15.03 22.94 32.84
C GLU A 421 15.69 21.92 31.90
N THR A 422 16.68 22.37 31.13
CA THR A 422 17.48 21.47 30.28
C THR A 422 18.09 20.37 31.14
N PRO A 423 17.80 19.08 30.87
CA PRO A 423 18.31 18.00 31.71
C PRO A 423 19.84 17.87 31.59
N GLU A 424 20.47 17.23 32.57
CA GLU A 424 21.90 16.90 32.52
C GLU A 424 22.17 15.94 31.36
N GLN A 425 23.15 16.29 30.51
CA GLN A 425 23.38 15.66 29.22
C GLN A 425 24.86 15.64 28.87
N LEU A 426 25.26 14.65 28.07
CA LEU A 426 26.62 14.54 27.58
C LEU A 426 26.77 15.36 26.30
N ASP A 427 27.90 16.06 26.14
CA ASP A 427 28.21 16.76 24.90
C ASP A 427 28.26 15.78 23.71
N GLU A 428 27.56 16.12 22.62
CA GLU A 428 27.40 15.26 21.43
C GLU A 428 28.76 14.83 20.87
N GLN A 429 29.72 15.77 20.72
CA GLN A 429 31.03 15.46 20.15
C GLN A 429 31.82 14.51 21.05
N THR A 430 31.78 14.74 22.35
CA THR A 430 32.43 13.89 23.36
C THR A 430 31.83 12.49 23.35
N ALA A 431 30.50 12.36 23.32
CA ALA A 431 29.81 11.08 23.28
C ALA A 431 30.17 10.27 22.02
N LEU A 432 30.11 10.91 20.85
CA LEU A 432 30.42 10.27 19.57
C LEU A 432 31.90 9.87 19.47
N ALA A 433 32.81 10.68 20.01
CA ALA A 433 34.23 10.32 20.07
C ALA A 433 34.49 9.06 20.92
N LEU A 434 33.72 8.85 21.98
CA LEU A 434 33.80 7.66 22.83
C LEU A 434 33.16 6.42 22.18
N LEU A 435 32.06 6.61 21.45
CA LEU A 435 31.32 5.52 20.79
C LEU A 435 31.98 5.04 19.50
N ALA A 436 32.55 5.96 18.71
CA ALA A 436 33.02 5.70 17.35
C ALA A 436 34.01 4.52 17.23
N PRO A 437 35.01 4.35 18.11
CA PRO A 437 35.92 3.21 18.02
C PRO A 437 35.20 1.86 18.10
N MET A 438 34.23 1.72 19.02
CA MET A 438 33.47 0.48 19.20
C MET A 438 32.46 0.26 18.06
N LEU A 439 31.82 1.33 17.59
CA LEU A 439 30.90 1.25 16.45
C LEU A 439 31.62 0.84 15.15
N ALA A 440 32.88 1.21 14.99
CA ALA A 440 33.71 0.82 13.84
C ALA A 440 34.40 -0.56 13.98
N ASP A 441 34.44 -1.12 15.19
CA ASP A 441 35.18 -2.34 15.49
C ASP A 441 34.53 -3.58 14.85
N ALA A 442 35.28 -4.27 13.99
CA ALA A 442 34.82 -5.45 13.28
C ALA A 442 34.51 -6.65 14.20
N SER A 443 35.06 -6.67 15.42
CA SER A 443 34.87 -7.72 16.41
C SER A 443 33.60 -7.56 17.25
N VAL A 444 32.93 -6.41 17.15
CA VAL A 444 31.70 -6.11 17.88
C VAL A 444 30.54 -6.04 16.89
N LEU A 445 29.57 -6.95 16.97
CA LEU A 445 28.37 -6.87 16.14
C LEU A 445 27.42 -5.80 16.67
N LYS A 446 27.03 -4.84 15.82
CA LYS A 446 25.99 -3.86 16.17
C LYS A 446 24.64 -4.38 15.69
N VAL A 447 23.69 -4.52 16.60
CA VAL A 447 22.31 -4.94 16.30
C VAL A 447 21.42 -3.70 16.32
N LEU A 448 20.76 -3.40 15.20
CA LEU A 448 19.86 -2.26 15.08
C LEU A 448 18.56 -2.69 14.42
N GLN A 449 17.53 -1.86 14.51
CA GLN A 449 16.27 -2.03 13.80
C GLN A 449 16.10 -0.87 12.82
N ASN A 450 15.93 -1.14 11.52
CA ASN A 450 15.95 -0.09 10.48
C ASN A 450 17.30 0.67 10.46
N ALA A 451 18.39 -0.10 10.48
CA ALA A 451 19.77 0.38 10.63
C ALA A 451 20.13 1.47 9.61
N LYS A 452 19.54 1.43 8.41
CA LYS A 452 19.78 2.45 7.37
C LYS A 452 19.58 3.88 7.91
N PHE A 453 18.58 4.10 8.76
CA PHE A 453 18.31 5.41 9.34
C PHE A 453 19.44 5.84 10.29
N ASP A 454 19.78 5.02 11.28
CA ASP A 454 20.83 5.30 12.26
C ASP A 454 22.20 5.48 11.59
N LEU A 455 22.51 4.66 10.59
CA LEU A 455 23.74 4.74 9.81
C LEU A 455 23.86 6.08 9.07
N GLN A 456 22.75 6.61 8.55
CA GLN A 456 22.73 7.94 7.92
C GLN A 456 22.92 9.05 8.97
N VAL A 457 22.26 8.95 10.13
CA VAL A 457 22.36 9.93 11.22
C VAL A 457 23.78 10.01 11.80
N LEU A 458 24.41 8.85 12.04
CA LEU A 458 25.78 8.74 12.55
C LEU A 458 26.83 9.03 11.47
N GLY A 459 26.58 8.61 10.23
CA GLY A 459 27.45 8.89 9.09
C GLY A 459 27.60 10.38 8.80
N ARG A 460 26.53 11.17 8.96
CA ARG A 460 26.58 12.65 8.89
C ARG A 460 27.52 13.28 9.92
N ARG A 461 27.82 12.57 11.01
CA ARG A 461 28.75 12.98 12.09
C ARG A 461 30.14 12.35 11.94
N GLY A 462 30.41 11.67 10.83
CA GLY A 462 31.70 11.01 10.59
C GLY A 462 31.93 9.78 11.45
N VAL A 463 30.87 9.17 12.00
CA VAL A 463 30.97 7.95 12.81
C VAL A 463 30.65 6.74 11.93
N PRO A 464 31.65 5.93 11.54
CA PRO A 464 31.41 4.71 10.80
C PRO A 464 30.87 3.61 11.72
N VAL A 465 29.97 2.78 11.20
CA VAL A 465 29.39 1.65 11.94
C VAL A 465 29.49 0.38 11.10
N ALA A 466 30.20 -0.62 11.60
CA ALA A 466 30.30 -1.95 10.98
C ALA A 466 30.90 -2.97 11.97
N PRO A 467 30.52 -4.26 11.92
CA PRO A 467 29.43 -4.86 11.14
C PRO A 467 28.06 -4.62 11.80
N VAL A 468 26.99 -4.81 11.02
CA VAL A 468 25.61 -4.59 11.45
C VAL A 468 24.75 -5.80 11.13
N ASP A 469 23.94 -6.23 12.10
CA ASP A 469 22.76 -7.08 11.90
C ASP A 469 21.52 -6.16 12.06
N ASP A 470 20.67 -6.08 11.03
CA ASP A 470 19.42 -5.30 11.08
C ASP A 470 18.25 -6.24 11.35
N THR A 471 17.62 -6.12 12.52
CA THR A 471 16.52 -6.98 12.95
C THR A 471 15.29 -6.88 12.03
N MET A 472 15.06 -5.72 11.41
CA MET A 472 14.01 -5.55 10.40
C MET A 472 14.31 -6.36 9.14
N LEU A 473 15.57 -6.33 8.66
CA LEU A 473 15.99 -7.09 7.48
C LEU A 473 16.11 -8.59 7.77
N ILE A 474 16.55 -8.98 8.96
CA ILE A 474 16.57 -10.38 9.41
C ILE A 474 15.14 -10.90 9.48
N SER A 475 14.23 -10.15 10.10
CA SER A 475 12.81 -10.48 10.15
C SER A 475 12.19 -10.57 8.76
N TYR A 476 12.50 -9.63 7.87
CA TYR A 476 12.08 -9.66 6.47
C TYR A 476 12.64 -10.88 5.74
N ALA A 477 13.91 -11.21 5.89
CA ALA A 477 14.52 -12.38 5.27
C ALA A 477 13.90 -13.69 5.77
N LEU A 478 13.48 -13.74 7.04
CA LEU A 478 12.84 -14.90 7.65
C LEU A 478 11.33 -15.01 7.33
N GLY A 479 10.66 -13.91 6.99
CA GLY A 479 9.20 -13.87 6.92
C GLY A 479 8.61 -12.66 6.20
N ALA A 480 9.17 -12.26 5.06
CA ALA A 480 8.69 -11.13 4.26
C ALA A 480 7.17 -11.23 4.01
N GLY A 481 6.42 -10.25 4.54
CA GLY A 481 4.97 -10.16 4.38
C GLY A 481 4.14 -11.11 5.27
N ALA A 482 4.75 -11.85 6.20
CA ALA A 482 4.05 -12.69 7.16
C ALA A 482 3.50 -11.91 8.37
N HIS A 483 4.07 -10.74 8.63
CA HIS A 483 3.74 -9.80 9.69
C HIS A 483 4.40 -8.45 9.36
N SER A 484 4.06 -7.37 10.06
CA SER A 484 4.89 -6.18 9.92
C SER A 484 6.25 -6.44 10.59
N HIS A 485 7.24 -5.72 10.10
CA HIS A 485 8.61 -5.83 10.58
C HIS A 485 8.96 -4.70 11.54
N GLY A 486 7.96 -3.99 12.09
CA GLY A 486 8.15 -2.94 13.10
C GLY A 486 8.54 -3.52 14.46
N MET A 487 9.30 -2.76 15.25
CA MET A 487 9.90 -3.24 16.51
C MET A 487 8.87 -3.81 17.49
N ASP A 488 7.77 -3.09 17.73
CA ASP A 488 6.75 -3.49 18.70
C ASP A 488 6.15 -4.87 18.39
N GLU A 489 5.86 -5.13 17.11
CA GLU A 489 5.31 -6.40 16.66
C GLU A 489 6.37 -7.51 16.73
N LEU A 490 7.63 -7.23 16.37
CA LEU A 490 8.71 -8.21 16.48
C LEU A 490 8.99 -8.59 17.93
N ALA A 491 9.03 -7.62 18.83
CA ALA A 491 9.18 -7.84 20.26
C ALA A 491 8.03 -8.70 20.80
N GLN A 492 6.77 -8.37 20.48
CA GLN A 492 5.62 -9.18 20.90
C GLN A 492 5.67 -10.60 20.31
N ARG A 493 6.01 -10.73 19.03
CA ARG A 493 5.97 -12.02 18.32
C ARG A 493 7.05 -12.99 18.80
N PHE A 494 8.27 -12.49 18.97
CA PHE A 494 9.43 -13.33 19.27
C PHE A 494 9.78 -13.35 20.75
N LEU A 495 9.41 -12.30 21.50
CA LEU A 495 9.73 -12.14 22.92
C LEU A 495 8.47 -12.01 23.80
N GLY A 496 7.25 -12.01 23.24
CA GLY A 496 5.98 -11.82 23.97
C GLY A 496 5.75 -12.71 25.20
N PRO A 497 6.14 -14.00 25.22
CA PRO A 497 6.09 -14.82 26.43
C PRO A 497 7.02 -14.35 27.56
N TYR A 498 7.98 -13.47 27.25
CA TYR A 498 9.06 -12.98 28.12
C TYR A 498 9.01 -11.45 28.33
N ALA A 499 8.17 -10.74 27.60
CA ALA A 499 8.12 -9.28 27.55
C ALA A 499 6.94 -8.73 28.37
N ASN A 500 7.20 -8.38 29.64
CA ASN A 500 6.40 -7.37 30.34
C ASN A 500 6.88 -5.98 29.90
N LEU A 501 6.74 -5.67 28.61
CA LEU A 501 7.01 -4.34 28.09
C LEU A 501 5.77 -3.49 28.40
N ASP A 502 5.83 -2.77 29.51
CA ASP A 502 4.80 -1.81 29.90
C ASP A 502 4.68 -0.75 28.79
N GLN A 503 3.59 -0.81 28.02
CA GLN A 503 3.26 0.24 27.07
C GLN A 503 2.91 1.47 27.90
N GLY A 504 3.88 2.39 28.04
CA GLY A 504 3.67 3.67 28.69
C GLY A 504 2.49 4.41 28.06
N THR A 505 1.31 4.25 28.66
CA THR A 505 0.10 4.97 28.36
C THR A 505 0.33 6.43 28.71
N ALA A 506 0.25 7.30 27.71
CA ALA A 506 -0.03 8.71 27.95
C ALA A 506 -1.47 8.82 28.52
N GLY A 507 -1.59 8.86 29.84
CA GLY A 507 -2.88 9.03 30.52
C GLY A 507 -2.77 9.06 32.05
N ASP A 508 -3.08 10.24 32.60
CA ASP A 508 -3.33 10.57 34.01
C ASP A 508 -2.21 10.42 35.07
N GLY A 509 -1.63 11.57 35.45
CA GLY A 509 -1.61 11.95 36.87
C GLY A 509 -0.33 11.79 37.69
N GLN A 510 0.77 11.20 37.17
CA GLN A 510 2.07 11.20 37.87
C GLN A 510 3.23 11.47 36.92
N LYS A 511 4.13 12.39 37.30
CA LYS A 511 5.27 12.87 36.49
C LYS A 511 6.16 11.69 36.03
N PRO A 512 6.26 11.39 34.73
CA PRO A 512 7.19 10.39 34.23
C PRO A 512 8.59 11.01 34.06
N ASP A 513 9.59 10.28 34.51
CA ASP A 513 11.00 10.56 34.25
C ASP A 513 11.26 10.31 32.75
N TYR A 514 11.26 11.38 31.95
CA TYR A 514 11.19 11.39 30.47
C TYR A 514 12.29 10.58 29.74
N LEU A 515 13.32 10.16 30.47
CA LEU A 515 14.52 9.50 29.95
C LEU A 515 14.46 7.96 30.04
N ARG A 516 13.64 7.40 30.94
CA ARG A 516 13.58 5.94 31.18
C ARG A 516 12.85 5.12 30.11
N PRO A 517 11.74 5.61 29.48
CA PRO A 517 11.02 4.85 28.46
C PRO A 517 11.79 4.62 27.15
N ARG A 518 12.88 5.38 26.91
CA ARG A 518 13.64 5.35 25.65
C ARG A 518 14.73 4.28 25.60
N ALA A 519 15.22 3.83 26.76
CA ALA A 519 16.23 2.77 26.84
C ALA A 519 15.69 1.36 26.55
N GLY A 520 14.36 1.18 26.54
CA GLY A 520 13.72 -0.12 26.35
C GLY A 520 13.27 -0.45 24.92
N ARG A 521 13.48 0.47 23.96
CA ARG A 521 13.15 0.26 22.55
C ARG A 521 14.28 -0.43 21.79
#